data_AF-A0A402B5V6-F1
#
_entry.id   AF-A0A402B5V6-F1
#
_cell.length_a   1.000
_cell.length_b   1.000
_cell.length_c   1.000
_cell.angle_alpha   90.00
_cell.angle_beta   90.00
_cell.angle_gamma   90.00
#
_symmetry.space_group_name_H-M   'P 1'
#
loop_
_entity.id
_entity.type
_entity.pdbx_description
1 polymer ?
#
loop_
_entity_poly.entity_id
_entity_poly.type
_entity_poly.pdbx_seq_one_letter_code
_entity_poly.pdbx_strand_id
1 'polypeptide(L)'
;MTHDIEGTMYTSVQSYQVLQRDADNKARIQTANDEVLELAVGGPYTIGDAHDVLVGDIWVLAGQSNMEGIGDLVDVEKPSPYVHSFQSREQWAQAEEPLHWLEESPRLVHHKLWGRDRVEQSLQRDPQRAKGSGLGLTFAKERYARTGVPVGLIPSAHGGTSMEQWDPQLRDQGSASLYGALCERVKAVGGRVAGVLWYQGESDCDPTARELYQQRMHTLIQSLRSDLDSATLPFYYVQLGRFICEGTPHNWNSIRESQRILQNAQPGIAMVSAIDLELDDLIHVGTQGLKRLGRRLADLVDGQRTPDILTITPELEQSRIHITYRPVRGGLHAIGRPSGFTLRNSNGEELPLIHKITVEGDTATLHLIVTELPAETSLWYGWGHNPYCNITDGADAAIPASGPWKL
;
A
#
# COMPACT_ATOMS: atom_id res chain seq x y z
N MET A 1 -35.01 6.58 -24.75
CA MET A 1 -34.35 6.66 -23.43
C MET A 1 -32.95 6.14 -23.63
N THR A 2 -32.02 7.03 -23.95
CA THR A 2 -30.59 6.72 -23.96
C THR A 2 -30.22 6.33 -22.55
N HIS A 3 -29.84 5.07 -22.32
CA HIS A 3 -29.09 4.74 -21.13
C HIS A 3 -27.78 5.52 -21.28
N ASP A 4 -27.56 6.52 -20.43
CA ASP A 4 -26.24 7.11 -20.29
C ASP A 4 -25.32 5.95 -19.92
N ILE A 5 -24.41 5.62 -20.83
CA ILE A 5 -23.42 4.57 -20.63
C ILE A 5 -22.42 5.15 -19.63
N GLU A 6 -22.56 4.82 -18.35
CA GLU A 6 -21.60 5.17 -17.30
C GLU A 6 -20.27 4.43 -17.59
N GLY A 7 -19.39 5.06 -18.35
CA GLY A 7 -18.13 4.47 -18.80
C GLY A 7 -17.13 5.48 -19.36
N THR A 8 -15.84 5.16 -19.30
CA THR A 8 -14.81 5.97 -19.96
C THR A 8 -14.93 5.72 -21.47
N MET A 9 -15.23 6.77 -22.22
CA MET A 9 -15.13 6.73 -23.68
C MET A 9 -13.71 7.13 -24.10
N TYR A 10 -12.92 6.16 -24.53
CA TYR A 10 -11.58 6.41 -25.06
C TYR A 10 -11.67 6.94 -26.50
N THR A 11 -10.88 7.95 -26.85
CA THR A 11 -10.84 8.52 -28.22
C THR A 11 -9.52 8.22 -28.94
N SER A 12 -8.56 7.65 -28.22
CA SER A 12 -7.28 7.20 -28.74
C SER A 12 -6.77 6.04 -27.88
N VAL A 13 -5.97 5.15 -28.49
CA VAL A 13 -5.38 4.00 -27.81
C VAL A 13 -3.92 3.86 -28.24
N GLN A 14 -3.07 3.50 -27.29
CA GLN A 14 -1.64 3.24 -27.50
C GLN A 14 -1.35 1.73 -27.42
N SER A 15 -0.26 1.27 -28.04
CA SER A 15 0.20 -0.10 -27.79
C SER A 15 0.47 -0.33 -26.30
N TYR A 16 0.23 -1.55 -25.82
CA TYR A 16 0.33 -1.94 -24.40
C TYR A 16 -0.63 -1.21 -23.45
N GLN A 17 -1.54 -0.36 -23.94
CA GLN A 17 -2.46 0.33 -23.05
C GLN A 17 -3.43 -0.63 -22.37
N VAL A 18 -3.62 -0.46 -21.06
CA VAL A 18 -4.74 -1.06 -20.35
C VAL A 18 -5.87 -0.04 -20.31
N LEU A 19 -7.04 -0.43 -20.79
CA LEU A 19 -8.28 0.32 -20.71
C LEU A 19 -9.01 -0.12 -19.44
N GLN A 20 -9.38 0.83 -18.59
CA GLN A 20 -10.14 0.56 -17.37
C GLN A 20 -11.51 0.04 -17.77
N ARG A 21 -11.81 -1.21 -17.39
CA ARG A 21 -13.12 -1.80 -17.62
C ARG A 21 -14.21 -1.05 -16.86
N ASP A 22 -15.37 -0.96 -17.49
CA ASP A 22 -16.66 -0.52 -16.95
C ASP A 22 -17.28 -1.63 -16.09
N ALA A 23 -18.39 -1.29 -15.40
CA ALA A 23 -19.14 -2.23 -14.57
C ALA A 23 -19.69 -3.44 -15.35
N ASP A 24 -19.89 -3.30 -16.67
CA ASP A 24 -20.32 -4.38 -17.56
C ASP A 24 -19.15 -5.21 -18.14
N ASN A 25 -17.94 -5.07 -17.57
CA ASN A 25 -16.72 -5.76 -17.98
C ASN A 25 -16.30 -5.48 -19.42
N LYS A 26 -16.52 -4.26 -19.89
CA LYS A 26 -16.08 -3.80 -21.21
C LYS A 26 -15.31 -2.48 -21.13
N ALA A 27 -14.59 -2.13 -22.18
CA ALA A 27 -14.13 -0.77 -22.43
C ALA A 27 -14.64 -0.30 -23.80
N ARG A 28 -14.82 1.01 -23.94
CA ARG A 28 -15.43 1.61 -25.14
C ARG A 28 -14.51 2.63 -25.76
N ILE A 29 -14.38 2.55 -27.09
CA ILE A 29 -13.53 3.45 -27.86
C ILE A 29 -14.39 4.10 -28.94
N GLN A 30 -14.44 5.43 -28.92
CA GLN A 30 -14.97 6.24 -30.02
C GLN A 30 -13.93 6.29 -31.13
N THR A 31 -14.23 5.71 -32.28
CA THR A 31 -13.39 5.76 -33.46
C THR A 31 -13.49 7.11 -34.18
N ALA A 32 -12.58 7.40 -35.11
CA ALA A 32 -12.60 8.62 -35.92
C ALA A 32 -13.86 8.77 -36.80
N ASN A 33 -14.61 7.69 -37.05
CA ASN A 33 -15.84 7.69 -37.83
C ASN A 33 -17.11 7.74 -36.96
N ASP A 34 -16.97 8.12 -35.68
CA ASP A 34 -18.05 8.13 -34.68
C ASP A 34 -18.69 6.76 -34.37
N GLU A 35 -18.06 5.67 -34.80
CA GLU A 35 -18.43 4.32 -34.36
C GLU A 35 -17.86 4.02 -32.98
N VAL A 36 -18.63 3.34 -32.13
CA VAL A 36 -18.19 2.88 -30.81
C VAL A 36 -17.76 1.42 -30.89
N LEU A 37 -16.46 1.18 -30.68
CA LEU A 37 -15.92 -0.16 -30.50
C LEU A 37 -16.05 -0.58 -29.04
N GLU A 38 -16.72 -1.71 -28.79
CA GLU A 38 -16.79 -2.33 -27.46
C GLU A 38 -15.82 -3.51 -27.37
N LEU A 39 -14.95 -3.48 -26.35
CA LEU A 39 -13.99 -4.54 -26.07
C LEU A 39 -14.34 -5.19 -24.73
N ALA A 40 -14.47 -6.51 -24.71
CA ALA A 40 -14.64 -7.25 -23.46
C ALA A 40 -13.35 -7.23 -22.63
N VAL A 41 -13.46 -7.50 -21.33
CA VAL A 41 -12.31 -7.71 -20.44
C VAL A 41 -11.39 -8.81 -20.99
N GLY A 42 -10.07 -8.56 -20.98
CA GLY A 42 -9.08 -9.46 -21.57
C GLY A 42 -8.20 -8.79 -22.62
N GLY A 43 -7.91 -9.51 -23.69
CA GLY A 43 -6.93 -9.16 -24.71
C GLY A 43 -5.81 -10.21 -24.82
N PRO A 44 -4.74 -9.95 -25.58
CA PRO A 44 -4.45 -8.69 -26.27
C PRO A 44 -5.38 -8.41 -27.46
N TYR A 45 -5.73 -7.14 -27.64
CA TYR A 45 -6.45 -6.61 -28.79
C TYR A 45 -5.49 -5.82 -29.70
N THR A 46 -5.85 -5.75 -30.99
CA THR A 46 -5.21 -4.85 -31.98
C THR A 46 -6.25 -3.85 -32.47
N ILE A 47 -5.92 -2.56 -32.42
CA ILE A 47 -6.85 -1.45 -32.68
C ILE A 47 -6.12 -0.42 -33.53
N GLY A 48 -6.38 -0.41 -34.84
CA GLY A 48 -5.55 0.33 -35.78
C GLY A 48 -4.09 -0.15 -35.70
N ASP A 49 -3.17 0.78 -35.44
CA ASP A 49 -1.74 0.47 -35.27
C ASP A 49 -1.36 0.07 -33.83
N ALA A 50 -2.27 0.24 -32.86
CA ALA A 50 -2.03 -0.15 -31.47
C ALA A 50 -2.17 -1.66 -31.31
N HIS A 51 -1.18 -2.29 -30.66
CA HIS A 51 -1.16 -3.73 -30.37
C HIS A 51 -0.97 -3.97 -28.87
N ASP A 52 -1.22 -5.21 -28.41
CA ASP A 52 -1.14 -5.56 -26.98
C ASP A 52 -2.05 -4.69 -26.09
N VAL A 53 -3.18 -4.23 -26.63
CA VAL A 53 -4.15 -3.47 -25.85
C VAL A 53 -4.92 -4.44 -24.96
N LEU A 54 -5.07 -4.10 -23.68
CA LEU A 54 -5.79 -4.91 -22.71
C LEU A 54 -7.00 -4.13 -22.18
N VAL A 55 -8.03 -4.85 -21.76
CA VAL A 55 -9.15 -4.30 -21.00
C VAL A 55 -9.12 -4.95 -19.61
N GLY A 56 -9.01 -4.14 -18.57
CA GLY A 56 -8.70 -4.64 -17.23
C GLY A 56 -8.85 -3.61 -16.11
N ASP A 57 -8.20 -3.88 -14.98
CA ASP A 57 -8.24 -3.00 -13.80
C ASP A 57 -6.94 -2.17 -13.70
N ILE A 58 -7.07 -0.85 -13.65
CA ILE A 58 -5.94 0.07 -13.50
C ILE A 58 -5.76 0.44 -12.03
N TRP A 59 -4.54 0.33 -11.50
CA TRP A 59 -4.21 0.62 -10.11
C TRP A 59 -3.12 1.69 -10.00
N VAL A 60 -3.34 2.65 -9.10
CA VAL A 60 -2.35 3.67 -8.77
C VAL A 60 -1.41 3.15 -7.69
N LEU A 61 -0.10 3.37 -7.85
CA LEU A 61 0.93 3.10 -6.85
C LEU A 61 1.47 4.44 -6.35
N ALA A 62 1.08 4.87 -5.14
CA ALA A 62 1.43 6.18 -4.61
C ALA A 62 1.97 6.13 -3.16
N GLY A 63 2.64 7.20 -2.73
CA GLY A 63 3.31 7.29 -1.44
C GLY A 63 4.79 7.58 -1.61
N GLN A 64 5.63 6.94 -0.80
CA GLN A 64 7.07 7.20 -0.77
C GLN A 64 7.92 5.98 -1.17
N SER A 65 9.16 5.92 -0.70
CA SER A 65 10.22 5.02 -1.17
C SER A 65 9.86 3.53 -1.14
N ASN A 66 9.14 3.04 -0.12
CA ASN A 66 8.71 1.65 -0.11
C ASN A 66 7.65 1.34 -1.20
N MET A 67 6.78 2.28 -1.57
CA MET A 67 5.91 2.12 -2.75
C MET A 67 6.69 2.31 -4.07
N GLU A 68 7.64 3.25 -4.09
CA GLU A 68 8.53 3.47 -5.24
C GLU A 68 9.29 2.19 -5.62
N GLY A 69 9.64 1.40 -4.61
CA GLY A 69 10.33 0.13 -4.75
C GLY A 69 11.84 0.29 -4.60
N ILE A 70 12.32 0.46 -3.36
CA ILE A 70 13.75 0.54 -3.04
C ILE A 70 14.32 -0.83 -2.59
N GLY A 71 13.64 -1.94 -2.91
CA GLY A 71 14.18 -3.29 -2.73
C GLY A 71 15.34 -3.57 -3.70
N ASP A 72 16.26 -4.46 -3.30
CA ASP A 72 17.36 -4.93 -4.13
C ASP A 72 16.86 -5.61 -5.42
N LEU A 73 17.50 -5.35 -6.56
CA LEU A 73 17.19 -6.00 -7.83
C LEU A 73 17.76 -7.43 -7.89
N VAL A 74 17.39 -8.25 -6.91
CA VAL A 74 17.79 -9.66 -6.74
C VAL A 74 16.52 -10.50 -6.54
N ASP A 75 16.36 -11.55 -7.36
CA ASP A 75 15.17 -12.41 -7.36
C ASP A 75 13.82 -11.63 -7.44
N VAL A 76 13.83 -10.63 -8.31
CA VAL A 76 12.67 -9.77 -8.57
C VAL A 76 11.52 -10.53 -9.22
N GLU A 77 10.32 -9.97 -9.10
CA GLU A 77 9.15 -10.51 -9.77
C GLU A 77 9.31 -10.41 -11.30
N LYS A 78 8.98 -11.49 -12.02
CA LYS A 78 9.13 -11.53 -13.48
C LYS A 78 7.95 -10.87 -14.20
N PRO A 79 8.16 -10.17 -15.32
CA PRO A 79 7.10 -9.61 -16.16
C PRO A 79 6.02 -10.62 -16.55
N SER A 80 4.82 -10.13 -16.87
CA SER A 80 3.68 -10.90 -17.37
C SER A 80 3.07 -10.21 -18.59
N PRO A 81 2.63 -10.92 -19.64
CA PRO A 81 1.98 -10.30 -20.81
C PRO A 81 0.58 -9.72 -20.50
N TYR A 82 0.06 -9.93 -19.29
CA TYR A 82 -1.24 -9.42 -18.85
C TYR A 82 -1.13 -8.33 -17.78
N VAL A 83 0.09 -7.86 -17.52
CA VAL A 83 0.37 -6.77 -16.58
C VAL A 83 1.21 -5.72 -17.28
N HIS A 84 0.62 -4.55 -17.51
CA HIS A 84 1.27 -3.43 -18.16
C HIS A 84 1.36 -2.24 -17.20
N SER A 85 2.31 -1.33 -17.46
CA SER A 85 2.51 -0.13 -16.66
C SER A 85 2.48 1.11 -17.55
N PHE A 86 1.80 2.15 -17.08
CA PHE A 86 1.97 3.49 -17.60
C PHE A 86 3.22 4.09 -16.97
N GLN A 87 4.36 3.89 -17.64
CA GLN A 87 5.69 4.15 -17.09
C GLN A 87 5.85 5.62 -16.66
N SER A 88 6.89 5.92 -15.88
CA SER A 88 7.16 7.30 -15.43
C SER A 88 7.25 8.29 -16.60
N ARG A 89 7.81 7.85 -17.76
CA ARG A 89 7.82 8.60 -19.03
C ARG A 89 6.48 8.75 -19.76
N GLU A 90 5.38 8.31 -19.15
CA GLU A 90 4.01 8.41 -19.68
C GLU A 90 3.78 7.65 -20.98
N GLN A 91 4.41 6.47 -21.06
CA GLN A 91 4.24 5.52 -22.15
C GLN A 91 3.83 4.17 -21.58
N TRP A 92 2.87 3.53 -22.22
CA TRP A 92 2.47 2.17 -21.89
C TRP A 92 3.50 1.16 -22.39
N ALA A 93 3.80 0.18 -21.55
CA ALA A 93 4.63 -0.97 -21.88
C ALA A 93 4.27 -2.14 -20.97
N GLN A 94 4.76 -3.34 -21.32
CA GLN A 94 4.78 -4.45 -20.38
C GLN A 94 5.48 -4.03 -19.07
N ALA A 95 4.87 -4.37 -17.93
CA ALA A 95 5.41 -3.98 -16.63
C ALA A 95 6.65 -4.83 -16.30
N GLU A 96 7.73 -4.16 -15.92
CA GLU A 96 8.99 -4.75 -15.50
C GLU A 96 9.56 -3.96 -14.31
N GLU A 97 10.27 -4.63 -13.41
CA GLU A 97 11.01 -3.95 -12.35
C GLU A 97 12.26 -3.29 -12.93
N PRO A 98 12.64 -2.08 -12.50
CA PRO A 98 11.90 -1.17 -11.61
C PRO A 98 10.69 -0.53 -12.29
N LEU A 99 9.57 -0.41 -11.57
CA LEU A 99 8.37 0.29 -12.07
C LEU A 99 8.52 1.82 -12.07
N HIS A 100 9.28 2.38 -11.12
CA HIS A 100 9.49 3.82 -10.99
C HIS A 100 10.85 4.24 -11.58
N TRP A 101 10.79 5.08 -12.61
CA TRP A 101 11.92 5.73 -13.29
C TRP A 101 11.70 7.24 -13.28
N LEU A 102 11.75 7.84 -12.08
CA LEU A 102 11.29 9.21 -11.84
C LEU A 102 12.09 10.26 -12.63
N GLU A 103 13.33 9.96 -13.00
CA GLU A 103 14.18 10.76 -13.89
C GLU A 103 13.58 10.92 -15.29
N GLU A 104 12.85 9.90 -15.78
CA GLU A 104 12.17 9.94 -17.07
C GLU A 104 10.83 10.70 -17.01
N SER A 105 10.37 11.08 -15.81
CA SER A 105 9.06 11.68 -15.65
C SER A 105 9.00 13.09 -16.24
N PRO A 106 7.99 13.41 -17.07
CA PRO A 106 7.78 14.77 -17.53
C PRO A 106 7.19 15.68 -16.43
N ARG A 107 6.84 15.13 -15.26
CA ARG A 107 6.24 15.88 -14.16
C ARG A 107 7.31 16.60 -13.35
N LEU A 108 7.25 17.93 -13.31
CA LEU A 108 8.25 18.81 -12.70
C LEU A 108 8.53 18.49 -11.22
N VAL A 109 7.53 18.03 -10.46
CA VAL A 109 7.65 17.75 -9.03
C VAL A 109 8.79 16.78 -8.71
N HIS A 110 8.97 15.72 -9.50
CA HIS A 110 9.99 14.71 -9.21
C HIS A 110 11.41 15.27 -9.39
N HIS A 111 11.58 16.25 -10.26
CA HIS A 111 12.85 16.96 -10.46
C HIS A 111 13.08 18.00 -9.35
N LYS A 112 12.03 18.74 -8.98
CA LYS A 112 12.09 19.75 -7.89
C LYS A 112 12.45 19.14 -6.55
N LEU A 113 11.93 17.95 -6.24
CA LEU A 113 12.23 17.25 -5.01
C LEU A 113 13.70 16.80 -4.91
N TRP A 114 14.41 16.74 -6.04
CA TRP A 114 15.87 16.56 -6.10
C TRP A 114 16.65 17.87 -6.26
N GLY A 115 15.99 19.02 -6.09
CA GLY A 115 16.61 20.33 -6.19
C GLY A 115 16.81 20.84 -7.62
N ARG A 116 16.06 20.31 -8.60
CA ARG A 116 16.12 20.73 -10.01
C ARG A 116 14.88 21.52 -10.40
N ASP A 117 15.05 22.72 -10.94
CA ASP A 117 13.94 23.61 -11.31
C ASP A 117 13.34 23.34 -12.70
N ARG A 118 13.79 22.28 -13.39
CA ARG A 118 13.32 21.88 -14.72
C ARG A 118 13.38 20.37 -14.90
N VAL A 119 12.58 19.86 -15.83
CA VAL A 119 12.68 18.47 -16.31
C VAL A 119 13.98 18.32 -17.10
N GLU A 120 14.83 17.40 -16.67
CA GLU A 120 16.05 17.07 -17.40
C GLU A 120 15.75 16.13 -18.58
N GLN A 121 16.45 16.33 -19.69
CA GLN A 121 16.26 15.56 -20.93
C GLN A 121 17.02 14.23 -20.95
N SER A 122 17.76 13.88 -19.89
CA SER A 122 18.60 12.68 -19.87
C SER A 122 17.77 11.43 -19.59
N LEU A 123 17.59 10.61 -20.63
CA LEU A 123 16.80 9.38 -20.65
C LEU A 123 17.63 8.09 -20.52
N GLN A 124 18.89 8.18 -20.11
CA GLN A 124 19.70 6.98 -19.99
C GLN A 124 19.47 6.33 -18.62
N ARG A 125 18.71 5.23 -18.63
CA ARG A 125 18.61 4.34 -17.47
C ARG A 125 20.00 3.88 -17.05
N ASP A 126 20.28 3.95 -15.75
CA ASP A 126 21.52 3.43 -15.19
C ASP A 126 21.56 1.89 -15.34
N PRO A 127 22.47 1.34 -16.16
CA PRO A 127 22.59 -0.11 -16.32
C PRO A 127 23.13 -0.81 -15.06
N GLN A 128 23.67 -0.05 -14.09
CA GLN A 128 24.20 -0.55 -12.83
C GLN A 128 23.23 -0.37 -11.66
N ARG A 129 22.00 0.10 -11.93
CA ARG A 129 20.96 0.27 -10.90
C ARG A 129 20.81 -1.04 -10.12
N ALA A 130 20.97 -0.96 -8.80
CA ALA A 130 20.90 -2.11 -7.89
C ALA A 130 19.61 -2.16 -7.06
N LYS A 131 18.87 -1.06 -6.99
CA LYS A 131 17.61 -0.91 -6.26
C LYS A 131 16.46 -0.62 -7.23
N GLY A 132 15.26 -1.10 -6.94
CA GLY A 132 14.12 -0.84 -7.80
C GLY A 132 12.97 -1.82 -7.68
N SER A 133 13.13 -2.92 -6.94
CA SER A 133 12.04 -3.90 -6.78
C SER A 133 10.93 -3.29 -5.94
N GLY A 134 9.69 -3.39 -6.42
CA GLY A 134 8.49 -2.93 -5.71
C GLY A 134 7.49 -4.04 -5.37
N LEU A 135 6.37 -3.64 -4.76
CA LEU A 135 5.23 -4.54 -4.48
C LEU A 135 4.23 -4.63 -5.63
N GLY A 136 4.27 -3.68 -6.57
CA GLY A 136 3.24 -3.45 -7.58
C GLY A 136 3.11 -4.57 -8.60
N LEU A 137 4.24 -5.07 -9.12
CA LEU A 137 4.21 -6.15 -10.13
C LEU A 137 3.67 -7.45 -9.54
N THR A 138 4.05 -7.77 -8.30
CA THR A 138 3.52 -8.95 -7.59
C THR A 138 2.03 -8.82 -7.34
N PHE A 139 1.59 -7.67 -6.82
CA PHE A 139 0.15 -7.38 -6.64
C PHE A 139 -0.63 -7.62 -7.93
N ALA A 140 -0.18 -7.04 -9.04
CA ALA A 140 -0.88 -7.14 -10.32
C ALA A 140 -0.95 -8.57 -10.86
N LYS A 141 0.14 -9.34 -10.71
CA LYS A 141 0.16 -10.75 -11.12
C LYS A 141 -0.79 -11.61 -10.28
N GLU A 142 -0.86 -11.36 -8.97
CA GLU A 142 -1.80 -12.02 -8.08
C GLU A 142 -3.25 -11.70 -8.44
N ARG A 143 -3.55 -10.42 -8.72
CA ARG A 143 -4.88 -10.01 -9.21
C ARG A 143 -5.25 -10.74 -10.49
N TYR A 144 -4.34 -10.79 -11.48
CA TYR A 144 -4.58 -11.50 -12.73
C TYR A 144 -4.77 -13.00 -12.50
N ALA A 145 -3.90 -13.65 -11.73
CA ALA A 145 -3.95 -15.08 -11.46
C ALA A 145 -5.28 -15.52 -10.81
N ARG A 146 -5.88 -14.66 -9.97
CA ARG A 146 -7.12 -14.96 -9.24
C ARG A 146 -8.38 -14.66 -10.04
N THR A 147 -8.33 -13.68 -10.94
CA THR A 147 -9.52 -13.13 -11.60
C THR A 147 -9.56 -13.34 -13.11
N GLY A 148 -8.42 -13.59 -13.75
CA GLY A 148 -8.25 -13.57 -15.20
C GLY A 148 -8.32 -12.16 -15.82
N VAL A 149 -8.44 -11.11 -15.00
CA VAL A 149 -8.58 -9.72 -15.45
C VAL A 149 -7.19 -9.09 -15.59
N PRO A 150 -6.80 -8.58 -16.78
CA PRO A 150 -5.55 -7.86 -16.95
C PRO A 150 -5.39 -6.66 -16.02
N VAL A 151 -4.15 -6.27 -15.74
CA VAL A 151 -3.86 -5.18 -14.79
C VAL A 151 -2.98 -4.11 -15.41
N GLY A 152 -3.40 -2.85 -15.24
CA GLY A 152 -2.61 -1.66 -15.52
C GLY A 152 -2.05 -1.06 -14.23
N LEU A 153 -0.78 -0.64 -14.23
CA LEU A 153 -0.14 0.01 -13.09
C LEU A 153 0.23 1.46 -13.42
N ILE A 154 -0.08 2.40 -12.52
CA ILE A 154 0.35 3.80 -12.59
C ILE A 154 1.35 4.06 -11.45
N PRO A 155 2.67 3.87 -11.67
CA PRO A 155 3.71 4.25 -10.72
C PRO A 155 3.71 5.78 -10.53
N SER A 156 3.47 6.24 -9.31
CA SER A 156 3.36 7.67 -8.96
C SER A 156 4.02 8.01 -7.60
N ALA A 157 4.65 7.05 -6.93
CA ALA A 157 5.32 7.29 -5.65
C ALA A 157 6.64 8.07 -5.82
N HIS A 158 7.09 8.74 -4.76
CA HIS A 158 8.37 9.45 -4.73
C HIS A 158 9.00 9.41 -3.33
N GLY A 159 10.24 8.93 -3.25
CA GLY A 159 11.00 8.69 -2.04
C GLY A 159 11.17 9.91 -1.14
N GLY A 160 11.13 9.68 0.18
CA GLY A 160 11.32 10.72 1.19
C GLY A 160 10.15 11.69 1.38
N THR A 161 9.00 11.46 0.72
CA THR A 161 7.89 12.42 0.76
C THR A 161 7.00 12.27 2.00
N SER A 162 6.55 13.42 2.54
CA SER A 162 5.60 13.51 3.66
C SER A 162 4.18 13.77 3.19
N MET A 163 3.20 13.63 4.09
CA MET A 163 1.80 13.98 3.81
C MET A 163 1.58 15.45 3.45
N GLU A 164 2.50 16.36 3.81
CA GLU A 164 2.43 17.77 3.39
C GLU A 164 2.69 17.92 1.88
N GLN A 165 3.62 17.15 1.32
CA GLN A 165 3.92 17.18 -0.11
C GLN A 165 2.82 16.51 -0.95
N TRP A 166 2.00 15.68 -0.31
CA TRP A 166 0.82 15.02 -0.88
C TRP A 166 -0.49 15.79 -0.61
N ASP A 167 -0.44 17.01 -0.09
CA ASP A 167 -1.64 17.80 0.22
C ASP A 167 -2.49 18.05 -1.04
N PRO A 168 -3.77 17.63 -1.06
CA PRO A 168 -4.68 17.89 -2.17
C PRO A 168 -4.88 19.37 -2.52
N GLN A 169 -4.63 20.30 -1.60
CA GLN A 169 -4.66 21.74 -1.90
C GLN A 169 -3.61 22.15 -2.95
N LEU A 170 -2.58 21.33 -3.16
CA LEU A 170 -1.55 21.56 -4.17
C LEU A 170 -1.97 21.04 -5.56
N ARG A 171 -3.18 20.48 -5.73
CA ARG A 171 -3.67 19.92 -7.01
C ARG A 171 -3.49 20.88 -8.18
N ASP A 172 -3.85 22.15 -7.98
CA ASP A 172 -3.85 23.15 -9.05
C ASP A 172 -2.43 23.62 -9.45
N GLN A 173 -1.39 23.13 -8.76
CA GLN A 173 0.00 23.24 -9.21
C GLN A 173 0.35 22.20 -10.29
N GLY A 174 -0.58 21.30 -10.63
CA GLY A 174 -0.44 20.30 -11.69
C GLY A 174 0.84 19.49 -11.55
N SER A 175 1.63 19.44 -12.63
CA SER A 175 2.91 18.72 -12.67
C SER A 175 3.94 19.13 -11.60
N ALA A 176 3.77 20.28 -10.93
CA ALA A 176 4.70 20.77 -9.91
C ALA A 176 4.38 20.30 -8.48
N SER A 177 3.28 19.57 -8.26
CA SER A 177 2.95 18.90 -6.99
C SER A 177 2.72 17.40 -7.17
N LEU A 178 2.89 16.60 -6.11
CA LEU A 178 2.71 15.14 -6.18
C LEU A 178 1.26 14.78 -6.45
N TYR A 179 0.34 15.43 -5.73
CA TYR A 179 -1.10 15.21 -5.90
C TYR A 179 -1.58 15.64 -7.30
N GLY A 180 -1.18 16.82 -7.77
CA GLY A 180 -1.51 17.31 -9.12
C GLY A 180 -0.97 16.38 -10.20
N ALA A 181 0.30 15.97 -10.11
CA ALA A 181 0.91 15.04 -11.04
C ALA A 181 0.21 13.67 -11.06
N LEU A 182 -0.21 13.13 -9.91
CA LEU A 182 -1.00 11.89 -9.82
C LEU A 182 -2.32 12.03 -10.58
N CYS A 183 -3.09 13.08 -10.31
CA CYS A 183 -4.37 13.33 -10.99
C CYS A 183 -4.20 13.48 -12.51
N GLU A 184 -3.16 14.19 -12.96
CA GLU A 184 -2.85 14.32 -14.39
C GLU A 184 -2.48 12.98 -15.04
N ARG A 185 -1.72 12.11 -14.33
CA ARG A 185 -1.40 10.75 -14.79
C ARG A 185 -2.64 9.87 -14.90
N VAL A 186 -3.54 9.93 -13.92
CA VAL A 186 -4.82 9.20 -13.98
C VAL A 186 -5.68 9.70 -15.14
N LYS A 187 -5.75 11.02 -15.34
CA LYS A 187 -6.45 11.61 -16.49
C LYS A 187 -5.87 11.14 -17.82
N ALA A 188 -4.55 11.05 -17.94
CA ALA A 188 -3.87 10.61 -19.16
C ALA A 188 -4.20 9.16 -19.57
N VAL A 189 -4.62 8.31 -18.62
CA VAL A 189 -5.02 6.92 -18.88
C VAL A 189 -6.53 6.70 -18.99
N GLY A 190 -7.32 7.79 -19.06
CA GLY A 190 -8.79 7.74 -19.21
C GLY A 190 -9.57 8.16 -17.97
N GLY A 191 -8.91 8.65 -16.91
CA GLY A 191 -9.55 9.34 -15.79
C GLY A 191 -10.19 8.46 -14.72
N ARG A 192 -10.31 7.14 -14.94
CA ARG A 192 -10.83 6.19 -13.96
C ARG A 192 -9.83 5.08 -13.68
N VAL A 193 -9.85 4.60 -12.44
CA VAL A 193 -8.99 3.54 -11.92
C VAL A 193 -9.79 2.63 -10.99
N ALA A 194 -9.37 1.38 -10.87
CA ALA A 194 -9.96 0.38 -9.98
C ALA A 194 -9.64 0.62 -8.50
N GLY A 195 -8.55 1.32 -8.20
CA GLY A 195 -8.17 1.65 -6.83
C GLY A 195 -6.77 2.24 -6.69
N VAL A 196 -6.43 2.59 -5.45
CA VAL A 196 -5.14 3.16 -5.06
C VAL A 196 -4.46 2.23 -4.06
N LEU A 197 -3.20 1.92 -4.34
CA LEU A 197 -2.28 1.33 -3.37
C LEU A 197 -1.38 2.44 -2.81
N TRP A 198 -1.26 2.49 -1.49
CA TRP A 198 -0.54 3.54 -0.78
C TRP A 198 0.47 2.98 0.23
N TYR A 199 1.72 3.42 0.15
CA TYR A 199 2.71 3.11 1.19
C TYR A 199 3.52 4.37 1.52
N GLN A 200 3.17 4.96 2.66
CA GLN A 200 3.81 6.15 3.19
C GLN A 200 3.58 6.29 4.69
N GLY A 201 4.49 6.98 5.37
CA GLY A 201 4.32 7.47 6.74
C GLY A 201 5.66 7.70 7.45
N GLU A 202 6.75 7.16 6.89
CA GLU A 202 8.08 7.22 7.48
C GLU A 202 8.55 8.68 7.64
N SER A 203 8.27 9.55 6.65
CA SER A 203 8.61 10.98 6.69
C SER A 203 7.67 11.85 7.55
N ASP A 204 6.64 11.28 8.17
CA ASP A 204 5.72 11.98 9.09
C ASP A 204 5.95 11.57 10.56
N CYS A 205 7.01 10.82 10.84
CA CYS A 205 7.36 10.32 12.18
C CYS A 205 8.07 11.38 13.05
N ASP A 206 7.56 12.61 13.06
CA ASP A 206 8.01 13.72 13.92
C ASP A 206 6.87 14.23 14.84
N PRO A 207 7.18 15.04 15.88
CA PRO A 207 6.17 15.47 16.85
C PRO A 207 5.01 16.28 16.26
N THR A 208 5.22 17.03 15.19
CA THR A 208 4.22 17.92 14.57
C THR A 208 3.42 17.17 13.51
N ALA A 209 4.09 16.48 12.57
CA ALA A 209 3.41 15.82 11.47
C ALA A 209 2.52 14.65 11.95
N ARG A 210 2.95 13.91 12.97
CA ARG A 210 2.17 12.77 13.50
C ARG A 210 0.78 13.17 14.01
N GLU A 211 0.62 14.39 14.53
CA GLU A 211 -0.65 14.88 15.06
C GLU A 211 -1.65 15.20 13.95
N LEU A 212 -1.16 15.51 12.75
CA LEU A 212 -1.96 15.83 11.57
C LEU A 212 -2.15 14.63 10.65
N TYR A 213 -1.41 13.54 10.85
CA TYR A 213 -1.33 12.42 9.91
C TYR A 213 -2.70 11.81 9.58
N GLN A 214 -3.52 11.50 10.60
CA GLN A 214 -4.84 10.88 10.38
C GLN A 214 -5.77 11.82 9.60
N GLN A 215 -5.78 13.12 9.94
CA GLN A 215 -6.56 14.12 9.22
C GLN A 215 -6.09 14.25 7.77
N ARG A 216 -4.78 14.33 7.53
CA ARG A 216 -4.19 14.43 6.19
C ARG A 216 -4.50 13.21 5.34
N MET A 217 -4.41 12.00 5.90
CA MET A 217 -4.79 10.76 5.23
C MET A 217 -6.28 10.75 4.87
N HIS A 218 -7.15 11.15 5.79
CA HIS A 218 -8.57 11.26 5.51
C HIS A 218 -8.84 12.26 4.37
N THR A 219 -8.24 13.46 4.43
CA THR A 219 -8.35 14.47 3.37
C THR A 219 -7.87 13.94 2.03
N LEU A 220 -6.69 13.30 1.98
CA LEU A 220 -6.15 12.69 0.76
C LEU A 220 -7.14 11.72 0.13
N ILE A 221 -7.70 10.80 0.93
CA ILE A 221 -8.62 9.77 0.44
C ILE A 221 -9.92 10.40 -0.09
N GLN A 222 -10.50 11.38 0.63
CA GLN A 222 -11.71 12.05 0.18
C GLN A 222 -11.48 12.86 -1.09
N SER A 223 -10.35 13.57 -1.17
CA SER A 223 -10.00 14.35 -2.36
C SER A 223 -9.79 13.43 -3.56
N LEU A 224 -9.11 12.29 -3.43
CA LEU A 224 -8.97 11.31 -4.52
C LEU A 224 -10.32 10.76 -4.97
N ARG A 225 -11.21 10.42 -4.02
CA ARG A 225 -12.57 9.96 -4.34
C ARG A 225 -13.38 10.99 -5.12
N SER A 226 -13.24 12.26 -4.75
CA SER A 226 -13.91 13.37 -5.43
C SER A 226 -13.30 13.67 -6.80
N ASP A 227 -11.98 13.81 -6.89
CA ASP A 227 -11.27 14.25 -8.09
C ASP A 227 -11.22 13.16 -9.17
N LEU A 228 -11.33 11.89 -8.78
CA LEU A 228 -11.38 10.73 -9.69
C LEU A 228 -12.82 10.23 -9.94
N ASP A 229 -13.82 11.00 -9.51
CA ASP A 229 -15.25 10.71 -9.67
C ASP A 229 -15.63 9.28 -9.25
N SER A 230 -15.16 8.88 -8.07
CA SER A 230 -15.37 7.54 -7.52
C SER A 230 -15.57 7.61 -6.01
N ALA A 231 -16.82 7.80 -5.59
CA ALA A 231 -17.20 7.97 -4.18
C ALA A 231 -16.80 6.79 -3.27
N THR A 232 -16.64 5.60 -3.86
CA THR A 232 -16.24 4.37 -3.16
C THR A 232 -14.87 3.87 -3.60
N LEU A 233 -14.01 4.74 -4.16
CA LEU A 233 -12.69 4.35 -4.66
C LEU A 233 -11.95 3.52 -3.59
N PRO A 234 -11.57 2.27 -3.92
CA PRO A 234 -10.81 1.44 -3.01
C PRO A 234 -9.44 2.05 -2.72
N PHE A 235 -9.06 2.08 -1.45
CA PHE A 235 -7.80 2.61 -0.96
C PHE A 235 -7.15 1.60 -0.01
N TYR A 236 -6.11 0.93 -0.50
CA TYR A 236 -5.39 -0.09 0.25
C TYR A 236 -4.00 0.40 0.59
N TYR A 237 -3.57 0.22 1.83
CA TYR A 237 -2.32 0.81 2.29
C TYR A 237 -1.53 -0.10 3.22
N VAL A 238 -0.27 0.27 3.44
CA VAL A 238 0.66 -0.52 4.25
C VAL A 238 0.96 0.20 5.56
N GLN A 239 0.78 -0.51 6.69
CA GLN A 239 1.27 -0.08 7.99
C GLN A 239 2.79 -0.17 8.03
N LEU A 240 3.46 0.85 8.57
CA LEU A 240 4.92 0.92 8.60
C LEU A 240 5.57 -0.31 9.23
N GLY A 241 6.56 -0.84 8.50
CA GLY A 241 7.47 -1.89 8.94
C GLY A 241 8.54 -1.38 9.90
N ARG A 242 9.63 -2.12 10.01
CA ARG A 242 10.74 -1.82 10.94
C ARG A 242 11.63 -0.68 10.43
N PHE A 243 12.29 0.00 11.37
CA PHE A 243 13.32 1.01 11.09
C PHE A 243 14.52 0.78 12.02
N ILE A 244 15.72 0.75 11.47
CA ILE A 244 16.99 0.60 12.20
C ILE A 244 17.53 2.01 12.48
N CYS A 245 17.21 2.53 13.65
CA CYS A 245 17.65 3.86 14.09
C CYS A 245 17.78 3.95 15.61
N GLU A 246 18.44 5.01 16.06
CA GLU A 246 18.48 5.42 17.46
C GLU A 246 17.34 6.39 17.79
N GLY A 247 17.07 6.58 19.08
CA GLY A 247 16.06 7.53 19.56
C GLY A 247 14.76 6.87 20.03
N THR A 248 13.82 7.71 20.48
CA THR A 248 12.57 7.26 21.07
C THR A 248 11.56 6.86 19.99
N PRO A 249 10.90 5.71 20.09
CA PRO A 249 10.00 5.21 19.04
C PRO A 249 8.59 5.80 19.10
N HIS A 250 8.36 6.82 19.91
CA HIS A 250 7.03 7.34 20.19
C HIS A 250 6.29 7.78 18.92
N ASN A 251 6.94 8.55 18.05
CA ASN A 251 6.32 9.04 16.82
C ASN A 251 6.08 7.91 15.82
N TRP A 252 7.03 6.97 15.69
CA TRP A 252 6.91 5.81 14.81
C TRP A 252 5.72 4.91 15.21
N ASN A 253 5.60 4.63 16.51
CA ASN A 253 4.48 3.86 17.05
C ASN A 253 3.15 4.63 16.91
N SER A 254 3.17 5.96 17.09
CA SER A 254 1.99 6.81 16.87
C SER A 254 1.49 6.75 15.43
N ILE A 255 2.38 6.81 14.43
CA ILE A 255 2.00 6.68 13.02
C ILE A 255 1.45 5.27 12.73
N ARG A 256 2.11 4.22 13.23
CA ARG A 256 1.60 2.84 13.08
C ARG A 256 0.19 2.67 13.65
N GLU A 257 -0.09 3.22 14.82
CA GLU A 257 -1.44 3.16 15.41
C GLU A 257 -2.46 3.99 14.61
N SER A 258 -2.10 5.21 14.20
CA SER A 258 -2.94 6.04 13.31
C SER A 258 -3.28 5.31 12.01
N GLN A 259 -2.31 4.62 11.41
CA GLN A 259 -2.53 3.76 10.26
C GLN A 259 -3.48 2.61 10.65
N ARG A 260 -3.26 1.89 11.77
CA ARG A 260 -4.10 0.76 12.18
C ARG A 260 -5.58 1.10 12.29
N ILE A 261 -5.90 2.27 12.84
CA ILE A 261 -7.28 2.69 13.06
C ILE A 261 -7.93 3.30 11.81
N LEU A 262 -7.15 3.78 10.83
CA LEU A 262 -7.66 4.44 9.64
C LEU A 262 -8.57 3.54 8.79
N GLN A 263 -8.34 2.22 8.77
CA GLN A 263 -9.20 1.27 8.05
C GLN A 263 -10.63 1.18 8.59
N ASN A 264 -10.86 1.69 9.81
CA ASN A 264 -12.18 1.72 10.42
C ASN A 264 -12.93 3.03 10.13
N ALA A 265 -12.30 4.01 9.46
CA ALA A 265 -12.89 5.32 9.20
C ALA A 265 -14.06 5.25 8.22
N GLN A 266 -13.95 4.45 7.16
CA GLN A 266 -15.02 4.29 6.16
C GLN A 266 -14.84 3.02 5.29
N PRO A 267 -15.91 2.54 4.62
CA PRO A 267 -15.82 1.42 3.67
C PRO A 267 -14.84 1.67 2.53
N GLY A 268 -14.28 0.59 1.99
CA GLY A 268 -13.32 0.64 0.87
C GLY A 268 -11.90 1.06 1.30
N ILE A 269 -11.61 1.12 2.60
CA ILE A 269 -10.27 1.32 3.14
C ILE A 269 -9.84 0.05 3.89
N ALA A 270 -8.66 -0.47 3.59
CA ALA A 270 -8.08 -1.59 4.34
C ALA A 270 -6.55 -1.56 4.32
N MET A 271 -5.93 -2.20 5.32
CA MET A 271 -4.49 -2.17 5.52
C MET A 271 -3.85 -3.56 5.56
N VAL A 272 -2.59 -3.64 5.14
CA VAL A 272 -1.67 -4.74 5.46
C VAL A 272 -0.55 -4.25 6.37
N SER A 273 0.04 -5.11 7.20
CA SER A 273 1.23 -4.74 7.99
C SER A 273 2.53 -5.23 7.35
N ALA A 274 3.59 -4.44 7.48
CA ALA A 274 4.96 -4.78 7.05
C ALA A 274 5.91 -5.11 8.23
N ILE A 275 5.39 -5.22 9.46
CA ILE A 275 6.23 -5.29 10.67
C ILE A 275 7.10 -6.55 10.78
N ASP A 276 6.70 -7.66 10.17
CA ASP A 276 7.38 -8.94 10.19
C ASP A 276 8.40 -9.12 9.05
N LEU A 277 8.57 -8.11 8.20
CA LEU A 277 9.35 -8.22 6.97
C LEU A 277 10.82 -7.85 7.19
N GLU A 278 11.68 -8.49 6.39
CA GLU A 278 13.11 -8.17 6.28
C GLU A 278 13.32 -6.83 5.56
N LEU A 279 14.47 -6.22 5.82
CA LEU A 279 14.87 -4.94 5.23
C LEU A 279 16.13 -5.16 4.38
N ASP A 280 16.23 -4.48 3.23
CA ASP A 280 17.45 -4.47 2.40
C ASP A 280 18.38 -3.29 2.77
N ASP A 281 17.94 -2.41 3.65
CA ASP A 281 18.75 -1.39 4.32
C ASP A 281 18.18 -1.06 5.71
N LEU A 282 18.38 0.17 6.19
CA LEU A 282 17.91 0.56 7.51
C LEU A 282 16.38 0.73 7.59
N ILE A 283 15.66 0.94 6.49
CA ILE A 283 14.24 1.32 6.51
C ILE A 283 13.39 0.73 5.38
N HIS A 284 14.01 0.33 4.26
CA HIS A 284 13.28 -0.19 3.11
C HIS A 284 13.05 -1.69 3.23
N VAL A 285 11.80 -2.10 3.03
CA VAL A 285 11.38 -3.50 2.99
C VAL A 285 12.12 -4.18 1.85
N GLY A 286 12.70 -5.34 2.15
CA GLY A 286 13.47 -6.06 1.16
C GLY A 286 12.62 -6.69 0.06
N THR A 287 13.24 -7.07 -1.05
CA THR A 287 12.54 -7.57 -2.26
C THR A 287 11.56 -8.71 -1.98
N GLN A 288 11.94 -9.69 -1.15
CA GLN A 288 11.04 -10.78 -0.79
C GLN A 288 9.86 -10.31 0.09
N GLY A 289 10.10 -9.32 0.95
CA GLY A 289 9.06 -8.67 1.74
C GLY A 289 8.08 -7.89 0.89
N LEU A 290 8.57 -7.14 -0.12
CA LEU A 290 7.72 -6.40 -1.06
C LEU A 290 6.85 -7.35 -1.91
N LYS A 291 7.37 -8.51 -2.33
CA LYS A 291 6.58 -9.57 -2.97
C LYS A 291 5.49 -10.13 -2.03
N ARG A 292 5.78 -10.27 -0.73
CA ARG A 292 4.75 -10.66 0.27
C ARG A 292 3.69 -9.57 0.43
N LEU A 293 4.09 -8.29 0.50
CA LEU A 293 3.15 -7.17 0.56
C LEU A 293 2.24 -7.09 -0.67
N GLY A 294 2.76 -7.30 -1.87
CA GLY A 294 1.96 -7.34 -3.09
C GLY A 294 0.85 -8.40 -3.03
N ARG A 295 1.18 -9.60 -2.52
CA ARG A 295 0.22 -10.69 -2.26
C ARG A 295 -0.81 -10.30 -1.19
N ARG A 296 -0.37 -9.77 -0.04
CA ARG A 296 -1.26 -9.33 1.05
C ARG A 296 -2.23 -8.25 0.57
N LEU A 297 -1.78 -7.30 -0.26
CA LEU A 297 -2.65 -6.26 -0.82
C LEU A 297 -3.67 -6.86 -1.80
N ALA A 298 -3.30 -7.85 -2.60
CA ALA A 298 -4.24 -8.56 -3.46
C ALA A 298 -5.31 -9.31 -2.65
N ASP A 299 -4.95 -9.85 -1.47
CA ASP A 299 -5.89 -10.48 -0.54
C ASP A 299 -6.92 -9.46 0.00
N LEU A 300 -6.49 -8.24 0.35
CA LEU A 300 -7.41 -7.18 0.79
C LEU A 300 -8.47 -6.84 -0.27
N VAL A 301 -8.08 -6.84 -1.54
CA VAL A 301 -9.00 -6.60 -2.66
C VAL A 301 -10.08 -7.69 -2.73
N ASP A 302 -9.73 -8.93 -2.38
CA ASP A 302 -10.66 -10.06 -2.28
C ASP A 302 -11.47 -10.06 -0.96
N GLY A 303 -11.40 -8.97 -0.18
CA GLY A 303 -12.12 -8.81 1.09
C GLY A 303 -11.49 -9.54 2.28
N GLN A 304 -10.31 -10.13 2.11
CA GLN A 304 -9.58 -10.82 3.17
C GLN A 304 -8.87 -9.79 4.04
N ARG A 305 -9.42 -9.51 5.23
CA ARG A 305 -8.87 -8.48 6.12
C ARG A 305 -7.62 -8.97 6.88
N THR A 306 -6.71 -8.04 7.14
CA THR A 306 -5.65 -8.20 8.13
C THR A 306 -6.25 -8.50 9.51
N PRO A 307 -5.59 -9.33 10.36
CA PRO A 307 -6.01 -9.53 11.74
C PRO A 307 -6.20 -8.21 12.49
N ASP A 308 -7.34 -8.06 13.16
CA ASP A 308 -7.64 -6.89 13.99
C ASP A 308 -8.16 -7.34 15.35
N ILE A 309 -7.77 -6.64 16.40
CA ILE A 309 -8.09 -7.01 17.77
C ILE A 309 -9.60 -6.81 17.97
N LEU A 310 -10.26 -7.85 18.49
CA LEU A 310 -11.67 -7.81 18.87
C LEU A 310 -11.82 -7.51 20.36
N THR A 311 -11.12 -8.26 21.22
CA THR A 311 -11.12 -8.05 22.67
C THR A 311 -9.76 -8.32 23.28
N ILE A 312 -9.49 -7.64 24.39
CA ILE A 312 -8.38 -7.94 25.30
C ILE A 312 -9.01 -8.22 26.67
N THR A 313 -8.74 -9.40 27.22
CA THR A 313 -9.35 -9.87 28.47
C THR A 313 -8.26 -10.31 29.45
N PRO A 314 -7.95 -9.48 30.46
CA PRO A 314 -7.07 -9.89 31.56
C PRO A 314 -7.78 -10.92 32.45
N GLU A 315 -7.24 -12.14 32.52
CA GLU A 315 -7.63 -13.19 33.46
C GLU A 315 -6.52 -13.35 34.50
N LEU A 316 -6.32 -12.30 35.30
CA LEU A 316 -5.15 -12.17 36.17
C LEU A 316 -5.12 -13.21 37.31
N GLU A 317 -6.28 -13.71 37.75
CA GLU A 317 -6.35 -14.83 38.71
C GLU A 317 -5.67 -16.10 38.18
N GLN A 318 -5.60 -16.28 36.86
CA GLN A 318 -4.90 -17.37 36.18
C GLN A 318 -3.52 -16.94 35.62
N SER A 319 -3.05 -15.75 35.97
CA SER A 319 -1.86 -15.10 35.40
C SER A 319 -1.89 -15.06 33.86
N ARG A 320 -3.01 -14.68 33.26
CA ARG A 320 -3.18 -14.66 31.80
C ARG A 320 -3.78 -13.36 31.28
N ILE A 321 -3.44 -13.02 30.04
CA ILE A 321 -4.17 -12.04 29.23
C ILE A 321 -4.50 -12.71 27.90
N HIS A 322 -5.77 -12.72 27.54
CA HIS A 322 -6.25 -13.21 26.25
C HIS A 322 -6.46 -12.03 25.30
N ILE A 323 -5.85 -12.11 24.11
CA ILE A 323 -6.06 -11.18 23.01
C ILE A 323 -6.77 -11.96 21.92
N THR A 324 -8.06 -11.70 21.75
CA THR A 324 -8.89 -12.33 20.72
C THR A 324 -8.97 -11.39 19.52
N TYR A 325 -8.63 -11.91 18.35
CA TYR A 325 -8.76 -11.22 17.08
C TYR A 325 -10.13 -11.50 16.47
N ARG A 326 -10.55 -10.64 15.54
CA ARG A 326 -11.61 -11.01 14.58
C ARG A 326 -11.19 -12.29 13.84
N PRO A 327 -12.13 -13.13 13.38
CA PRO A 327 -11.80 -14.40 12.74
C PRO A 327 -10.69 -14.26 11.69
N VAL A 328 -9.59 -14.98 11.88
CA VAL A 328 -8.42 -14.92 11.00
C VAL A 328 -8.33 -16.16 10.10
N ARG A 329 -7.66 -16.03 8.96
CA ARG A 329 -7.63 -17.10 7.96
C ARG A 329 -6.74 -18.24 8.45
N GLY A 330 -7.33 -19.41 8.70
CA GLY A 330 -6.57 -20.58 9.13
C GLY A 330 -5.98 -20.50 10.55
N GLY A 331 -6.43 -19.54 11.38
CA GLY A 331 -5.88 -19.30 12.71
C GLY A 331 -4.59 -18.48 12.72
N LEU A 332 -4.14 -18.08 13.91
CA LEU A 332 -2.87 -17.40 14.16
C LEU A 332 -1.73 -18.42 14.22
N HIS A 333 -0.61 -18.08 13.58
CA HIS A 333 0.60 -18.89 13.51
C HIS A 333 1.82 -18.02 13.79
N ALA A 334 2.90 -18.66 14.24
CA ALA A 334 4.21 -18.02 14.31
C ALA A 334 5.28 -19.02 13.88
N ILE A 335 6.24 -18.55 13.08
CA ILE A 335 7.45 -19.33 12.81
C ILE A 335 8.40 -19.15 14.01
N GLY A 336 8.62 -20.22 14.76
CA GLY A 336 9.40 -20.19 16.00
C GLY A 336 8.58 -19.72 17.20
N ARG A 337 9.22 -19.06 18.17
CA ARG A 337 8.55 -18.57 19.39
C ARG A 337 7.67 -17.35 19.04
N PRO A 338 6.34 -17.38 19.28
CA PRO A 338 5.49 -16.20 19.11
C PRO A 338 6.03 -15.03 19.94
N SER A 339 6.22 -13.89 19.30
CA SER A 339 6.88 -12.71 19.86
C SER A 339 6.24 -11.41 19.36
N GLY A 340 6.51 -10.31 20.06
CA GLY A 340 6.08 -8.95 19.67
C GLY A 340 5.20 -8.26 20.71
N PHE A 341 4.60 -9.02 21.64
CA PHE A 341 3.84 -8.46 22.75
C PHE A 341 4.74 -7.97 23.88
N THR A 342 4.48 -6.76 24.37
CA THR A 342 5.14 -6.20 25.56
C THR A 342 4.12 -5.53 26.47
N LEU A 343 4.31 -5.65 27.79
CA LEU A 343 3.62 -4.82 28.78
C LEU A 343 4.51 -3.65 29.14
N ARG A 344 3.96 -2.43 29.25
CA ARG A 344 4.73 -1.23 29.53
C ARG A 344 4.04 -0.34 30.56
N ASN A 345 4.81 0.36 31.39
CA ASN A 345 4.28 1.34 32.34
C ASN A 345 3.96 2.69 31.66
N SER A 346 3.49 3.66 32.44
CA SER A 346 3.15 5.01 31.96
C SER A 346 4.33 5.81 31.39
N ASN A 347 5.56 5.49 31.78
CA ASN A 347 6.79 6.08 31.23
C ASN A 347 7.23 5.41 29.92
N GLY A 348 6.52 4.38 29.48
CA GLY A 348 6.88 3.59 28.30
C GLY A 348 8.05 2.64 28.56
N GLU A 349 8.36 2.30 29.80
CA GLU A 349 9.37 1.28 30.16
C GLU A 349 8.74 -0.11 30.10
N GLU A 350 9.50 -1.10 29.65
CA GLU A 350 9.02 -2.48 29.53
C GLU A 350 8.92 -3.15 30.90
N LEU A 351 7.80 -3.83 31.14
CA LEU A 351 7.56 -4.66 32.31
C LEU A 351 7.81 -6.13 31.92
N PRO A 352 8.87 -6.79 32.43
CA PRO A 352 9.25 -8.15 32.05
C PRO A 352 8.36 -9.21 32.72
N LEU A 353 7.05 -9.11 32.50
CA LEU A 353 6.04 -9.92 33.16
C LEU A 353 5.58 -11.12 32.32
N ILE A 354 5.77 -11.07 30.99
CA ILE A 354 5.35 -12.14 30.06
C ILE A 354 6.45 -13.20 29.96
N HIS A 355 6.17 -14.43 30.40
CA HIS A 355 7.14 -15.54 30.29
C HIS A 355 6.84 -16.50 29.13
N LYS A 356 5.59 -16.54 28.63
CA LYS A 356 5.19 -17.39 27.50
C LYS A 356 4.06 -16.72 26.70
N ILE A 357 4.09 -16.92 25.39
CA ILE A 357 3.03 -16.52 24.45
C ILE A 357 2.59 -17.79 23.72
N THR A 358 1.28 -18.03 23.64
CA THR A 358 0.70 -19.07 22.78
C THR A 358 -0.27 -18.43 21.79
N VAL A 359 -0.38 -19.01 20.61
CA VAL A 359 -1.36 -18.63 19.59
C VAL A 359 -2.16 -19.88 19.23
N GLU A 360 -3.49 -19.78 19.25
CA GLU A 360 -4.40 -20.87 18.92
C GLU A 360 -5.70 -20.29 18.37
N GLY A 361 -6.15 -20.79 17.21
CA GLY A 361 -7.31 -20.22 16.52
C GLY A 361 -7.12 -18.72 16.32
N ASP A 362 -8.09 -17.91 16.77
CA ASP A 362 -8.05 -16.44 16.64
C ASP A 362 -7.47 -15.74 17.88
N THR A 363 -6.84 -16.48 18.80
CA THR A 363 -6.45 -15.95 20.11
C THR A 363 -4.95 -16.07 20.36
N ALA A 364 -4.33 -14.96 20.78
CA ALA A 364 -3.03 -14.95 21.42
C ALA A 364 -3.21 -14.89 22.94
N THR A 365 -2.51 -15.75 23.69
CA THR A 365 -2.53 -15.78 25.15
C THR A 365 -1.16 -15.43 25.70
N LEU A 366 -1.10 -14.41 26.55
CA LEU A 366 0.09 -14.03 27.30
C LEU A 366 0.03 -14.67 28.67
N HIS A 367 1.06 -15.43 29.03
CA HIS A 367 1.22 -16.00 30.36
C HIS A 367 2.17 -15.14 31.19
N LEU A 368 1.70 -14.74 32.37
CA LEU A 368 2.33 -13.77 33.25
C LEU A 368 2.97 -14.44 34.46
N ILE A 369 3.96 -13.78 35.04
CA ILE A 369 4.56 -14.19 36.33
C ILE A 369 3.82 -13.61 37.56
N VAL A 370 2.80 -12.79 37.32
CA VAL A 370 2.03 -12.06 38.34
C VAL A 370 0.54 -12.38 38.21
N THR A 371 -0.19 -12.18 39.31
CA THR A 371 -1.66 -12.23 39.37
C THR A 371 -2.29 -10.83 39.53
N GLU A 372 -1.46 -9.79 39.59
CA GLU A 372 -1.87 -8.38 39.64
C GLU A 372 -0.92 -7.58 38.77
N LEU A 373 -1.44 -6.64 37.98
CA LEU A 373 -0.63 -5.76 37.13
C LEU A 373 -0.28 -4.46 37.89
N PRO A 374 0.92 -3.90 37.67
CA PRO A 374 1.22 -2.54 38.12
C PRO A 374 0.20 -1.53 37.57
N ALA A 375 -0.06 -0.46 38.34
CA ALA A 375 -0.93 0.62 37.89
C ALA A 375 -0.44 1.23 36.57
N GLU A 376 -1.38 1.69 35.73
CA GLU A 376 -1.10 2.27 34.41
C GLU A 376 -0.32 1.34 33.46
N THR A 377 -0.54 0.02 33.56
CA THR A 377 0.03 -0.94 32.60
C THR A 377 -0.71 -0.85 31.26
N SER A 378 0.05 -0.82 30.17
CA SER A 378 -0.45 -0.90 28.80
C SER A 378 0.12 -2.08 28.04
N LEU A 379 -0.70 -2.72 27.22
CA LEU A 379 -0.30 -3.73 26.26
C LEU A 379 0.06 -3.09 24.92
N TRP A 380 1.13 -3.60 24.33
CA TRP A 380 1.56 -3.27 22.98
C TRP A 380 1.85 -4.55 22.19
N TYR A 381 1.62 -4.49 20.88
CA TYR A 381 2.25 -5.39 19.92
C TYR A 381 3.14 -4.59 18.98
N GLY A 382 4.41 -4.98 18.85
CA GLY A 382 5.34 -4.32 17.94
C GLY A 382 5.81 -2.93 18.39
N TRP A 383 5.96 -2.71 19.70
CA TRP A 383 6.51 -1.46 20.22
C TRP A 383 7.99 -1.30 19.83
N GLY A 384 8.32 -0.18 19.21
CA GLY A 384 9.72 0.19 18.91
C GLY A 384 9.98 0.39 17.42
N HIS A 385 11.16 0.89 17.07
CA HIS A 385 11.56 1.04 15.67
C HIS A 385 11.79 -0.34 15.01
N ASN A 386 12.51 -1.23 15.69
CA ASN A 386 12.89 -2.56 15.20
C ASN A 386 12.46 -3.72 16.13
N PRO A 387 11.16 -3.90 16.39
CA PRO A 387 10.68 -5.03 17.19
C PRO A 387 10.81 -6.35 16.42
N TYR A 388 10.99 -7.46 17.14
CA TYR A 388 10.85 -8.80 16.56
C TYR A 388 9.38 -9.24 16.64
N CYS A 389 8.73 -9.34 15.48
CA CYS A 389 7.32 -9.70 15.33
C CYS A 389 7.22 -10.81 14.28
N ASN A 390 6.54 -11.90 14.61
CA ASN A 390 6.50 -13.10 13.75
C ASN A 390 5.13 -13.79 13.72
N ILE A 391 4.07 -13.15 14.23
CA ILE A 391 2.73 -13.71 14.25
C ILE A 391 1.97 -13.25 12.99
N THR A 392 1.47 -14.22 12.24
CA THR A 392 0.61 -14.02 11.06
C THR A 392 -0.66 -14.85 11.20
N ASP A 393 -1.64 -14.61 10.33
CA ASP A 393 -2.65 -15.63 10.05
C ASP A 393 -2.07 -16.73 9.13
N GLY A 394 -2.85 -17.79 8.89
CA GLY A 394 -2.50 -18.91 8.03
C GLY A 394 -2.40 -18.57 6.53
N ALA A 395 -2.71 -17.34 6.13
CA ALA A 395 -2.55 -16.83 4.77
C ALA A 395 -1.57 -15.64 4.73
N ASP A 396 -0.58 -15.65 5.63
CA ASP A 396 0.54 -14.71 5.66
C ASP A 396 0.14 -13.24 5.92
N ALA A 397 -1.02 -12.92 6.51
CA ALA A 397 -1.27 -11.56 6.99
C ALA A 397 -0.70 -11.38 8.40
N ALA A 398 0.31 -10.53 8.55
CA ALA A 398 0.88 -10.19 9.84
C ALA A 398 -0.13 -9.44 10.73
N ILE A 399 -0.15 -9.77 12.02
CA ILE A 399 -0.92 -8.95 12.97
C ILE A 399 -0.28 -7.55 13.05
N PRO A 400 -1.07 -6.47 13.01
CA PRO A 400 -0.55 -5.12 12.91
C PRO A 400 0.06 -4.67 14.24
N ALA A 401 1.07 -3.81 14.15
CA ALA A 401 1.55 -3.05 15.31
C ALA A 401 0.38 -2.30 15.94
N SER A 402 0.25 -2.36 17.26
CA SER A 402 -0.89 -1.75 17.95
C SER A 402 -0.58 -1.38 19.39
N GLY A 403 -1.31 -0.38 19.89
CA GLY A 403 -1.27 0.09 21.27
C GLY A 403 -1.14 1.62 21.37
N PRO A 404 -1.17 2.17 22.59
CA PRO A 404 -1.27 1.44 23.85
C PRO A 404 -2.70 0.96 24.11
N TRP A 405 -2.85 -0.28 24.57
CA TRP A 405 -4.12 -0.78 25.10
C TRP A 405 -4.05 -0.78 26.63
N LYS A 406 -4.89 0.02 27.30
CA LYS A 406 -4.94 0.05 28.77
C LYS A 406 -5.53 -1.26 29.30
N LEU A 407 -4.91 -1.84 30.32
CA LEU A 407 -5.29 -3.12 30.95
C LEU A 407 -5.89 -2.93 32.33
#